data_AF-A0A838DGS5-F1
#
_entry.id   AF-A0A838DGS5-F1
#
_cell.length_a   1.000
_cell.length_b   1.000
_cell.length_c   1.000
_cell.angle_alpha   90.00
_cell.angle_beta   90.00
_cell.angle_gamma   90.00
#
_symmetry.space_group_name_H-M   'P 1'
#
loop_
_entity.id
_entity.type
_entity.pdbx_description
1 polymer ?
#
loop_
_entity_poly.entity_id
_entity_poly.type
_entity_poly.pdbx_seq_one_letter_code
_entity_poly.pdbx_strand_id
1 'polypeptide(L)'
;MPLPTFLRWLRPATTADDAVPRIQEQINPTAMASSPTQEDWYWGRLATGSEEDYFWRRLSDNWYQKDVIPSTYLELHNQCYEAYNANPLAFAIIEISTSFVMGRGVTIAAREPEVQRVLLDFWHEPDNHMETRVYDLCTELALYGEQFVRFFVNPYDGRVRVRQVDPSLIDQIETDPQDIETPLRFHRRPIGPSATLPGDPAPMQPGDRQNFEGEWFKAGEEVMQFTINKVSNAKRGRSDLSTVLPWLRRYKDWLTD
;
A
#
# COMPACT_ATOMS: atom_id res chain seq x y z
N MET A 1 39.90 -8.71 -10.08
CA MET A 1 39.74 -7.60 -9.11
C MET A 1 38.41 -7.77 -8.42
N PRO A 2 38.35 -7.78 -7.08
CA PRO A 2 37.07 -7.85 -6.36
C PRO A 2 36.32 -6.53 -6.56
N LEU A 3 35.04 -6.61 -6.94
CA LEU A 3 34.16 -5.44 -7.02
C LEU A 3 33.88 -4.89 -5.61
N PRO A 4 33.68 -3.57 -5.48
CA PRO A 4 33.46 -2.92 -4.19
C PRO A 4 32.14 -3.38 -3.53
N THR A 5 32.14 -3.38 -2.21
CA THR A 5 31.16 -4.02 -1.32
C THR A 5 29.71 -3.55 -1.52
N PHE A 6 29.51 -2.36 -2.10
CA PHE A 6 28.19 -1.76 -2.34
C PHE A 6 27.48 -2.29 -3.61
N LEU A 7 28.16 -3.06 -4.47
CA LEU A 7 27.58 -3.68 -5.67
C LEU A 7 27.17 -5.15 -5.46
N ARG A 8 27.18 -5.62 -4.21
CA ARG A 8 26.95 -7.04 -3.88
C ARG A 8 25.50 -7.51 -4.08
N TRP A 9 24.55 -6.56 -4.18
CA TRP A 9 23.13 -6.81 -4.43
C TRP A 9 22.82 -7.24 -5.88
N LEU A 10 23.79 -7.12 -6.80
CA LEU A 10 23.65 -7.53 -8.21
C LEU A 10 23.95 -9.02 -8.45
N ARG A 11 24.15 -9.84 -7.41
CA ARG A 11 24.32 -11.29 -7.57
C ARG A 11 22.97 -11.96 -7.79
N PRO A 12 22.76 -12.74 -8.86
CA PRO A 12 21.65 -13.69 -8.89
C PRO A 12 21.85 -14.71 -7.78
N ALA A 13 20.82 -14.93 -6.96
CA ALA A 13 20.85 -15.90 -5.88
C ALA A 13 21.09 -17.31 -6.46
N THR A 14 22.13 -18.00 -5.96
CA THR A 14 22.33 -19.43 -6.19
C THR A 14 21.14 -20.19 -5.62
N THR A 15 20.50 -21.00 -6.47
CA THR A 15 19.41 -21.91 -6.12
C THR A 15 19.86 -22.91 -5.07
N ALA A 16 19.51 -22.65 -3.81
CA ALA A 16 19.43 -23.63 -2.76
C ALA A 16 18.15 -23.30 -1.98
N ASP A 17 17.36 -24.33 -1.65
CA ASP A 17 16.14 -24.29 -0.83
C ASP A 17 16.42 -23.73 0.58
N ASP A 18 16.74 -22.44 0.69
CA ASP A 18 16.71 -21.71 1.95
C ASP A 18 15.26 -21.26 2.17
N ALA A 19 14.46 -22.21 2.65
CA ALA A 19 13.25 -21.89 3.40
C ALA A 19 13.69 -21.04 4.60
N VAL A 20 13.65 -19.72 4.42
CA VAL A 20 13.87 -18.74 5.50
C VAL A 20 13.00 -19.21 6.67
N PRO A 21 13.57 -19.58 7.82
CA PRO A 21 12.77 -20.04 8.93
C PRO A 21 11.76 -18.93 9.24
N ARG A 22 10.49 -19.29 9.37
CA ARG A 22 9.41 -18.41 9.79
C ARG A 22 9.90 -17.76 11.09
N ILE A 23 10.40 -16.53 11.04
CA ILE A 23 10.73 -15.75 12.22
C ILE A 23 9.38 -15.41 12.82
N GLN A 24 8.83 -16.36 13.59
CA GLN A 24 7.80 -16.05 14.55
C GLN A 24 8.48 -15.15 15.57
N GLU A 25 8.09 -13.88 15.59
CA GLU A 25 8.32 -13.03 16.75
C GLU A 25 7.98 -13.84 18.00
N GLN A 26 9.00 -14.27 18.76
CA GLN A 26 8.82 -15.08 19.98
C GLN A 26 7.99 -14.33 21.02
N ILE A 27 7.88 -13.02 20.87
CA ILE A 27 6.93 -12.15 21.52
C ILE A 27 6.56 -11.14 20.44
N ASN A 28 5.32 -11.14 19.97
CA ASN A 28 4.78 -10.07 19.16
C ASN A 28 4.25 -9.00 20.13
N PRO A 29 5.05 -7.97 20.53
CA PRO A 29 4.55 -6.90 21.38
C PRO A 29 3.42 -6.13 20.69
N THR A 30 3.32 -6.19 19.36
CA THR A 30 2.19 -5.67 18.59
C THR A 30 0.92 -6.45 18.87
N ALA A 31 0.96 -7.79 19.01
CA ALA A 31 -0.20 -8.62 19.37
C ALA A 31 -0.64 -8.42 20.83
N MET A 32 0.34 -8.32 21.75
CA MET A 32 0.08 -8.06 23.18
C MET A 32 -0.41 -6.62 23.44
N ALA A 33 0.07 -5.63 22.68
CA ALA A 33 -0.36 -4.23 22.79
C ALA A 33 -1.58 -3.89 21.90
N SER A 34 -1.94 -4.75 20.95
CA SER A 34 -3.22 -4.71 20.22
C SER A 34 -4.34 -5.44 20.96
N SER A 35 -4.04 -6.13 22.05
CA SER A 35 -5.07 -6.72 22.90
C SER A 35 -5.89 -5.57 23.50
N PRO A 36 -7.21 -5.52 23.25
CA PRO A 36 -8.04 -4.45 23.78
C PRO A 36 -7.87 -4.38 25.29
N THR A 37 -7.35 -3.25 25.78
CA THR A 37 -7.22 -2.99 27.22
C THR A 37 -8.61 -2.95 27.86
N GLN A 38 -8.71 -3.18 29.16
CA GLN A 38 -9.99 -3.13 29.88
C GLN A 38 -10.71 -1.77 29.72
N GLU A 39 -9.95 -0.71 29.42
CA GLU A 39 -10.45 0.63 29.10
C GLU A 39 -10.91 0.79 27.65
N ASP A 40 -10.42 -0.02 26.71
CA ASP A 40 -10.88 -0.05 25.30
C ASP A 40 -12.33 -0.57 25.18
N TRP A 41 -12.77 -1.39 26.15
CA TRP A 41 -14.15 -1.85 26.32
C TRP A 41 -15.06 -0.81 26.98
N TYR A 42 -14.50 0.08 27.82
CA TYR A 42 -15.25 1.05 28.62
C TYR A 42 -15.40 2.42 27.92
N TRP A 43 -14.38 2.80 27.14
CA TRP A 43 -14.29 4.09 26.44
C TRP A 43 -14.13 3.94 24.91
N GLY A 44 -14.38 2.74 24.37
CA GLY A 44 -14.56 2.47 22.94
C GLY A 44 -13.36 2.83 22.05
N ARG A 45 -12.41 1.90 21.87
CA ARG A 45 -11.69 1.81 20.57
C ARG A 45 -12.59 1.32 19.43
N LEU A 46 -13.80 0.87 19.76
CA LEU A 46 -14.86 0.41 18.86
C LEU A 46 -15.99 1.45 18.66
N ALA A 47 -15.89 2.62 19.28
CA ALA A 47 -16.88 3.67 19.16
C ALA A 47 -16.38 4.71 18.18
N THR A 48 -17.08 4.84 17.05
CA THR A 48 -17.36 6.10 16.34
C THR A 48 -16.73 7.34 17.00
N GLY A 49 -15.45 7.59 16.74
CA GLY A 49 -14.84 8.88 17.05
C GLY A 49 -15.44 9.92 16.11
N SER A 50 -15.61 11.14 16.60
CA SER A 50 -15.91 12.25 15.69
C SER A 50 -14.72 12.46 14.75
N GLU A 51 -14.92 13.07 13.57
CA GLU A 51 -13.82 13.33 12.61
C GLU A 51 -12.63 14.06 13.24
N GLU A 52 -12.91 14.83 14.30
CA GLU A 52 -11.91 15.58 15.05
C GLU A 52 -10.94 14.67 15.81
N ASP A 53 -11.35 13.43 16.14
CA ASP A 53 -10.64 12.49 17.01
C ASP A 53 -9.62 11.60 16.28
N TYR A 54 -9.65 11.53 14.93
CA TYR A 54 -8.81 10.60 14.16
C TYR A 54 -7.30 10.73 14.41
N PHE A 55 -6.85 11.93 14.74
CA PHE A 55 -5.43 12.23 15.00
C PHE A 55 -5.11 12.43 16.48
N TRP A 56 -6.10 12.31 17.37
CA TRP A 56 -5.86 12.36 18.81
C TRP A 56 -5.45 10.98 19.31
N ARG A 57 -4.44 10.98 20.18
CA ARG A 57 -3.96 9.76 20.85
C ARG A 57 -3.98 9.98 22.35
N ARG A 58 -4.27 8.91 23.08
CA ARG A 58 -4.18 8.94 24.53
C ARG A 58 -2.71 9.04 24.92
N LEU A 59 -2.42 9.68 26.04
CA LEU A 59 -1.05 9.74 26.55
C LEU A 59 -0.53 8.34 26.97
N SER A 60 -1.44 7.43 27.33
CA SER A 60 -1.15 6.03 27.66
C SER A 60 -0.98 5.13 26.44
N ASP A 61 -1.31 5.61 25.23
CA ASP A 61 -1.09 4.85 24.01
C ASP A 61 0.39 4.67 23.73
N ASN A 62 0.67 3.74 22.82
CA ASN A 62 2.01 3.48 22.36
C ASN A 62 2.58 4.70 21.59
N TRP A 63 3.27 5.59 22.30
CA TRP A 63 3.70 6.90 21.82
C TRP A 63 4.67 6.84 20.63
N TYR A 64 5.40 5.73 20.48
CA TYR A 64 6.33 5.52 19.37
C TYR A 64 5.63 5.04 18.09
N GLN A 65 4.46 4.39 18.17
CA GLN A 65 3.74 3.93 16.98
C GLN A 65 3.08 5.12 16.28
N LYS A 66 3.38 5.37 15.00
CA LYS A 66 2.83 6.53 14.24
C LYS A 66 1.73 6.17 13.26
N ASP A 67 1.60 4.88 12.94
CA ASP A 67 0.52 4.37 12.07
C ASP A 67 -0.82 4.39 12.81
N VAL A 68 -1.87 4.69 12.05
CA VAL A 68 -3.26 4.70 12.54
C VAL A 68 -3.73 3.26 12.73
N ILE A 69 -4.70 3.05 13.63
CA ILE A 69 -5.35 1.74 13.83
C ILE A 69 -5.94 1.26 12.49
N PRO A 70 -5.86 -0.05 12.15
CA PRO A 70 -6.30 -0.56 10.86
C PRO A 70 -7.74 -0.20 10.47
N SER A 71 -8.69 -0.17 11.42
CA SER A 71 -10.09 0.19 11.17
C SER A 71 -10.22 1.64 10.67
N THR A 72 -9.64 2.60 11.41
CA THR A 72 -9.64 4.02 11.04
C THR A 72 -8.86 4.26 9.74
N TYR A 73 -7.78 3.52 9.51
CA TYR A 73 -7.04 3.59 8.24
C TYR A 73 -7.94 3.21 7.05
N LEU A 74 -8.70 2.11 7.15
CA LEU A 74 -9.63 1.67 6.11
C LEU A 74 -10.79 2.66 5.93
N GLU A 75 -11.29 3.22 7.02
CA GLU A 75 -12.32 4.25 6.98
C GLU A 75 -11.83 5.51 6.26
N LEU A 76 -10.64 6.02 6.60
CA LEU A 76 -10.03 7.17 5.92
C LEU A 76 -9.80 6.89 4.44
N HIS A 77 -9.35 5.69 4.07
CA HIS A 77 -9.20 5.26 2.67
C HIS A 77 -10.53 5.38 1.91
N ASN A 78 -11.60 4.80 2.47
CA ASN A 78 -12.93 4.86 1.87
C ASN A 78 -13.43 6.30 1.77
N GLN A 79 -13.26 7.09 2.82
CA GLN A 79 -13.71 8.48 2.83
C GLN A 79 -12.94 9.36 1.81
N CYS A 80 -11.65 9.12 1.62
CA CYS A 80 -10.86 9.81 0.59
C CYS A 80 -11.34 9.42 -0.81
N TYR A 81 -11.59 8.13 -1.05
CA TYR A 81 -12.16 7.63 -2.30
C TYR A 81 -13.55 8.23 -2.58
N GLU A 82 -14.44 8.25 -1.60
CA GLU A 82 -15.77 8.85 -1.73
C GLU A 82 -15.68 10.36 -2.02
N ALA A 83 -14.84 11.07 -1.28
CA ALA A 83 -14.65 12.51 -1.47
C ALA A 83 -14.11 12.82 -2.86
N TYR A 84 -13.14 12.05 -3.35
CA TYR A 84 -12.59 12.20 -4.70
C TYR A 84 -13.65 12.07 -5.79
N ASN A 85 -14.60 11.14 -5.64
CA ASN A 85 -15.67 10.93 -6.61
C ASN A 85 -16.83 11.92 -6.48
N ALA A 86 -17.12 12.41 -5.27
CA ALA A 86 -18.32 13.20 -4.99
C ALA A 86 -18.07 14.72 -4.90
N ASN A 87 -16.89 15.15 -4.47
CA ASN A 87 -16.57 16.55 -4.22
C ASN A 87 -15.63 17.11 -5.29
N PRO A 88 -16.06 18.12 -6.08
CA PRO A 88 -15.23 18.69 -7.15
C PRO A 88 -13.93 19.34 -6.64
N LEU A 89 -13.90 19.83 -5.39
CA LEU A 89 -12.68 20.37 -4.79
C LEU A 89 -11.69 19.26 -4.44
N ALA A 90 -12.15 18.12 -3.91
CA ALA A 90 -11.30 16.98 -3.62
C ALA A 90 -10.70 16.42 -4.92
N PHE A 91 -11.53 16.26 -5.95
CA PHE A 91 -11.10 15.87 -7.29
C PHE A 91 -10.02 16.82 -7.83
N ALA A 92 -10.27 18.13 -7.79
CA ALA A 92 -9.33 19.13 -8.29
C ALA A 92 -7.99 19.13 -7.53
N ILE A 93 -7.98 18.94 -6.21
CA ILE A 93 -6.74 18.89 -5.42
C ILE A 93 -5.81 17.77 -5.91
N ILE A 94 -6.36 16.57 -6.12
CA ILE A 94 -5.59 15.42 -6.60
C ILE A 94 -5.17 15.63 -8.06
N GLU A 95 -6.09 15.99 -8.94
CA GLU A 95 -5.82 16.17 -10.38
C GLU A 95 -4.78 17.26 -10.67
N ILE A 96 -4.83 18.39 -9.94
CA ILE A 96 -3.84 19.46 -10.09
C ILE A 96 -2.47 18.96 -9.66
N SER A 97 -2.39 18.20 -8.56
CA SER A 97 -1.14 17.64 -8.05
C SER A 97 -0.55 16.64 -9.05
N THR A 98 -1.36 15.70 -9.55
CA THR A 98 -0.93 14.75 -10.59
C THR A 98 -0.50 15.46 -11.85
N SER A 99 -1.29 16.42 -12.34
CA SER A 99 -0.98 17.18 -13.57
C SER A 99 0.31 17.99 -13.43
N PHE A 100 0.58 18.55 -12.24
CA PHE A 100 1.79 19.29 -11.99
C PHE A 100 3.03 18.38 -12.03
N VAL A 101 2.95 17.20 -11.40
CA VAL A 101 4.05 16.22 -11.36
C VAL A 101 4.28 15.59 -12.75
N MET A 102 3.21 15.19 -13.42
CA MET A 102 3.24 14.40 -14.65
C MET A 102 3.12 15.23 -15.93
N GLY A 103 2.91 16.54 -15.84
CA GLY A 103 2.56 17.39 -16.98
C GLY A 103 3.62 17.50 -18.08
N ARG A 104 4.88 17.19 -17.78
CA ARG A 104 5.97 17.14 -18.79
C ARG A 104 6.13 15.76 -19.43
N GLY A 105 5.34 14.78 -19.00
CA GLY A 105 5.50 13.37 -19.35
C GLY A 105 6.68 12.71 -18.63
N VAL A 106 6.78 11.39 -18.80
CA VAL A 106 7.86 10.57 -18.26
C VAL A 106 8.59 9.89 -19.40
N THR A 107 9.91 10.04 -19.43
CA THR A 107 10.79 9.38 -20.40
C THR A 107 11.82 8.54 -19.66
N ILE A 108 11.99 7.29 -20.08
CA ILE A 108 13.05 6.43 -19.56
C ILE A 108 14.29 6.53 -20.47
N ALA A 109 15.45 6.75 -19.87
CA ALA A 109 16.73 6.77 -20.55
C ALA A 109 17.75 5.92 -19.78
N ALA A 110 18.41 5.00 -20.49
CA ALA A 110 19.54 4.23 -20.04
C ALA A 110 20.78 4.55 -20.90
N ARG A 111 21.96 4.51 -20.27
CA ARG A 111 23.24 4.78 -20.94
C ARG A 111 23.60 3.70 -21.95
N GLU A 112 23.27 2.45 -21.66
CA GLU A 112 23.57 1.29 -22.49
C GLU A 112 22.39 1.02 -23.44
N PRO A 113 22.61 0.95 -24.77
CA PRO A 113 21.54 0.70 -25.74
C PRO A 113 20.77 -0.60 -25.51
N GLU A 114 21.43 -1.67 -25.04
CA GLU A 114 20.77 -2.95 -24.75
C GLU A 114 19.76 -2.82 -23.60
N VAL A 115 20.14 -2.10 -22.54
CA VAL A 115 19.26 -1.84 -21.39
C VAL A 115 18.11 -0.92 -21.80
N GLN A 116 18.38 0.10 -22.63
CA GLN A 116 17.34 0.97 -23.17
C GLN A 116 16.27 0.18 -23.92
N ARG A 117 16.67 -0.79 -24.74
CA ARG A 117 15.71 -1.64 -25.46
C ARG A 117 14.82 -2.43 -24.51
N VAL A 118 15.39 -3.06 -23.49
CA VAL A 118 14.61 -3.82 -22.48
C VAL A 118 13.63 -2.91 -21.73
N LEU A 119 14.04 -1.69 -21.40
CA LEU A 119 13.15 -0.73 -20.72
C LEU A 119 12.02 -0.26 -21.62
N LEU A 120 12.29 0.01 -22.91
CA LEU A 120 11.26 0.38 -23.88
C LEU A 120 10.30 -0.78 -24.17
N ASP A 121 10.81 -2.00 -24.26
CA ASP A 121 9.99 -3.21 -24.41
C ASP A 121 9.05 -3.36 -23.20
N PHE A 122 9.57 -3.19 -21.98
CA PHE A 122 8.74 -3.19 -20.76
C PHE A 122 7.69 -2.06 -20.75
N TRP A 123 8.09 -0.86 -21.20
CA TRP A 123 7.25 0.34 -21.16
C TRP A 123 6.07 0.28 -22.13
N HIS A 124 6.31 -0.21 -23.35
CA HIS A 124 5.33 -0.26 -24.43
C HIS A 124 4.61 -1.62 -24.54
N GLU A 125 4.96 -2.62 -23.71
CA GLU A 125 4.26 -3.89 -23.66
C GLU A 125 2.75 -3.66 -23.39
N PRO A 126 1.82 -4.27 -24.15
CA PRO A 126 0.38 -4.03 -24.01
C PRO A 126 -0.16 -4.30 -22.59
N ASP A 127 0.41 -5.30 -21.91
CA ASP A 127 0.05 -5.64 -20.53
C ASP A 127 0.48 -4.55 -19.52
N ASN A 128 1.53 -3.80 -19.82
CA ASN A 128 2.09 -2.78 -18.94
C ASN A 128 1.64 -1.36 -19.32
N HIS A 129 1.55 -1.04 -20.62
CA HIS A 129 1.09 0.24 -21.17
C HIS A 129 1.52 1.43 -20.30
N MET A 130 2.81 1.49 -19.96
CA MET A 130 3.30 2.39 -18.91
C MET A 130 3.09 3.85 -19.29
N GLU A 131 3.05 4.16 -20.58
CA GLU A 131 2.76 5.50 -21.08
C GLU A 131 1.48 6.11 -20.51
N THR A 132 0.41 5.32 -20.32
CA THR A 132 -0.82 5.79 -19.67
C THR A 132 -0.88 5.42 -18.20
N ARG A 133 -0.43 4.21 -17.84
CA ARG A 133 -0.52 3.69 -16.47
C ARG A 133 0.22 4.56 -15.44
N VAL A 134 1.29 5.26 -15.82
CA VAL A 134 2.00 6.13 -14.86
C VAL A 134 1.14 7.26 -14.30
N TYR A 135 0.15 7.75 -15.06
CA TYR A 135 -0.79 8.77 -14.58
C TYR A 135 -1.73 8.18 -13.52
N ASP A 136 -2.24 6.97 -13.75
CA ASP A 136 -3.07 6.25 -12.78
C ASP A 136 -2.28 5.92 -11.51
N LEU A 137 -1.02 5.47 -11.66
CA LEU A 137 -0.12 5.20 -10.53
C LEU A 137 0.07 6.46 -9.67
N CYS A 138 0.35 7.60 -10.30
CA CYS A 138 0.53 8.86 -9.59
C CYS A 138 -0.75 9.34 -8.91
N THR A 139 -1.89 9.22 -9.59
CA THR A 139 -3.21 9.63 -9.07
C THR A 139 -3.60 8.80 -7.86
N GLU A 140 -3.46 7.48 -7.94
CA GLU A 140 -3.74 6.59 -6.81
C GLU A 140 -2.77 6.81 -5.65
N LEU A 141 -1.48 7.05 -5.93
CA LEU A 141 -0.51 7.35 -4.87
C LEU A 141 -0.88 8.64 -4.13
N ALA A 142 -1.34 9.68 -4.83
CA ALA A 142 -1.83 10.92 -4.21
C ALA A 142 -3.14 10.69 -3.42
N LEU A 143 -4.07 9.93 -4.02
CA LEU A 143 -5.39 9.66 -3.46
C LEU A 143 -5.32 8.83 -2.18
N TYR A 144 -4.50 7.79 -2.16
CA TYR A 144 -4.42 6.84 -1.04
C TYR A 144 -3.24 7.13 -0.10
N GLY A 145 -2.21 7.81 -0.61
CA GLY A 145 -0.99 8.10 0.13
C GLY A 145 0.04 6.98 0.13
N GLU A 146 -0.37 5.78 -0.26
CA GLU A 146 0.50 4.65 -0.47
C GLU A 146 -0.02 3.76 -1.58
N GLN A 147 0.86 2.94 -2.13
CA GLN A 147 0.54 2.01 -3.19
C GLN A 147 1.46 0.80 -3.13
N PHE A 148 0.90 -0.38 -3.39
CA PHE A 148 1.66 -1.61 -3.51
C PHE A 148 1.69 -2.05 -4.97
N VAL A 149 2.88 -2.19 -5.54
CA VAL A 149 3.06 -2.66 -6.92
C VAL A 149 3.61 -4.08 -6.86
N ARG A 150 2.82 -5.04 -7.34
CA ARG A 150 3.21 -6.45 -7.45
C ARG A 150 3.87 -6.72 -8.80
N PHE A 151 4.97 -7.45 -8.78
CA PHE A 151 5.71 -7.92 -9.94
C PHE A 151 5.29 -9.34 -10.30
N PHE A 152 4.89 -9.53 -11.55
CA PHE A 152 4.62 -10.84 -12.14
C PHE A 152 5.70 -11.13 -13.17
N VAL A 153 6.65 -11.99 -12.83
CA VAL A 153 7.74 -12.40 -13.71
C VAL A 153 7.35 -13.68 -14.44
N ASN A 154 7.36 -13.65 -15.77
CA ASN A 154 7.20 -14.87 -16.55
C ASN A 154 8.49 -15.70 -16.50
N PRO A 155 8.49 -16.93 -15.96
CA PRO A 155 9.71 -17.73 -15.81
C PRO A 155 10.31 -18.19 -17.14
N TYR A 156 9.53 -18.21 -18.23
CA TYR A 156 9.99 -18.65 -19.55
C TYR A 156 10.67 -17.51 -20.32
N ASP A 157 10.03 -16.35 -20.36
CA ASP A 157 10.48 -15.22 -21.19
C ASP A 157 11.20 -14.12 -20.40
N GLY A 158 11.17 -14.19 -19.05
CA GLY A 158 11.72 -13.16 -18.17
C GLY A 158 10.97 -11.82 -18.18
N ARG A 159 9.87 -11.71 -18.94
CA ARG A 159 9.05 -10.49 -19.01
C ARG A 159 8.39 -10.21 -17.67
N VAL A 160 8.45 -8.94 -17.24
CA VAL A 160 7.88 -8.47 -15.98
C VAL A 160 6.61 -7.68 -16.25
N ARG A 161 5.53 -8.02 -15.54
CA ARG A 161 4.28 -7.27 -15.55
C ARG A 161 4.02 -6.69 -14.17
N VAL A 162 3.57 -5.43 -14.14
CA VAL A 162 3.29 -4.71 -12.88
C VAL A 162 1.80 -4.58 -12.66
N ARG A 163 1.31 -4.84 -11.45
CA ARG A 163 -0.09 -4.59 -11.07
C ARG A 163 -0.17 -3.92 -9.71
N GLN A 164 -1.05 -2.93 -9.61
CA GLN A 164 -1.39 -2.30 -8.34
C GLN A 164 -2.18 -3.27 -7.46
N VAL A 165 -1.86 -3.27 -6.18
CA VAL A 165 -2.62 -3.93 -5.13
C VAL A 165 -3.15 -2.82 -4.24
N ASP A 166 -4.47 -2.84 -4.02
CA ASP A 166 -5.13 -1.90 -3.11
C ASP A 166 -4.47 -1.95 -1.72
N PRO A 167 -3.97 -0.82 -1.20
CA PRO A 167 -3.41 -0.74 0.15
C PRO A 167 -4.35 -1.25 1.25
N SER A 168 -5.67 -1.15 1.03
CA SER A 168 -6.70 -1.64 1.94
C SER A 168 -6.68 -3.15 2.09
N LEU A 169 -6.10 -3.90 1.14
CA LEU A 169 -5.96 -5.35 1.23
C LEU A 169 -4.73 -5.76 2.04
N ILE A 170 -3.73 -4.89 2.18
CA ILE A 170 -2.55 -5.16 3.00
C ILE A 170 -2.88 -4.83 4.45
N ASP A 171 -2.85 -5.79 5.36
CA ASP A 171 -3.13 -5.59 6.78
C ASP A 171 -1.85 -5.46 7.61
N GLN A 172 -0.79 -6.20 7.28
CA GLN A 172 0.48 -6.18 8.04
C GLN A 172 1.68 -5.83 7.17
N ILE A 173 2.57 -5.02 7.74
CA ILE A 173 3.86 -4.64 7.16
C ILE A 173 4.94 -5.00 8.19
N GLU A 174 5.71 -6.03 7.87
CA GLU A 174 6.87 -6.41 8.67
C GLU A 174 8.10 -5.68 8.14
N THR A 175 8.78 -4.99 9.03
CA THR A 175 10.00 -4.22 8.77
C THR A 175 11.14 -4.82 9.58
N ASP A 176 12.38 -4.48 9.24
CA ASP A 176 13.52 -4.87 10.06
C ASP A 176 13.36 -4.29 11.49
N PRO A 177 13.51 -5.10 12.55
CA PRO A 177 13.46 -4.62 13.93
C PRO A 177 14.50 -3.53 14.26
N GLN A 178 15.62 -3.49 13.54
CA GLN A 178 16.68 -2.50 13.71
C GLN A 178 16.57 -1.33 12.72
N ASP A 179 15.79 -1.49 11.64
CA ASP A 179 15.58 -0.48 10.61
C ASP A 179 14.12 -0.49 10.11
N ILE A 180 13.30 0.39 10.69
CA ILE A 180 11.89 0.50 10.32
C ILE A 180 11.67 0.96 8.87
N GLU A 181 12.67 1.59 8.24
CA GLU A 181 12.55 2.05 6.86
C GLU A 181 12.69 0.90 5.84
N THR A 182 13.20 -0.26 6.28
CA THR A 182 13.38 -1.45 5.44
C THR A 182 12.22 -2.46 5.65
N PRO A 183 11.22 -2.50 4.75
CA PRO A 183 10.19 -3.53 4.78
C PRO A 183 10.77 -4.88 4.34
N LEU A 184 10.39 -5.95 5.05
CA LEU A 184 10.80 -7.33 4.77
C LEU A 184 9.71 -8.09 4.00
N ARG A 185 8.46 -7.98 4.46
CA ARG A 185 7.32 -8.66 3.83
C ARG A 185 5.99 -7.96 4.12
N PHE A 186 5.05 -8.16 3.21
CA PHE A 186 3.70 -7.62 3.27
C PHE A 186 2.69 -8.75 3.37
N HIS A 187 1.74 -8.62 4.29
CA HIS A 187 0.62 -9.55 4.38
C HIS A 187 -0.60 -9.00 3.67
N ARG A 188 -1.17 -9.80 2.78
CA ARG A 188 -2.43 -9.51 2.12
C ARG A 188 -3.52 -10.34 2.74
N ARG A 189 -4.57 -9.67 3.20
CA ARG A 189 -5.77 -10.31 3.72
C ARG A 189 -6.44 -11.18 2.67
N PRO A 190 -7.08 -12.29 3.07
CA PRO A 190 -7.82 -13.09 2.14
C PRO A 190 -9.03 -12.34 1.60
N ILE A 191 -9.26 -12.44 0.30
CA ILE A 191 -10.48 -11.92 -0.32
C ILE A 191 -11.54 -13.01 -0.15
N GLY A 192 -12.46 -12.78 0.79
CA GLY A 192 -13.64 -13.63 0.93
C GLY A 192 -14.56 -13.51 -0.29
N PRO A 193 -15.49 -14.47 -0.51
CA PRO A 193 -16.48 -14.35 -1.57
C PRO A 193 -17.27 -13.05 -1.38
N SER A 194 -17.18 -12.15 -2.36
CA SER A 194 -17.89 -10.88 -2.34
C SER A 194 -19.39 -11.14 -2.39
N ALA A 195 -20.14 -10.66 -1.40
CA ALA A 195 -21.60 -10.81 -1.32
C ALA A 195 -22.37 -9.97 -2.38
N THR A 196 -21.66 -9.25 -3.26
CA THR A 196 -22.22 -8.20 -4.11
C THR A 196 -22.30 -8.51 -5.60
N LEU A 197 -21.94 -9.72 -6.06
CA LEU A 197 -22.21 -10.11 -7.45
C LEU A 197 -23.64 -10.68 -7.54
N PRO A 198 -24.58 -10.04 -8.25
CA PRO A 198 -25.84 -10.67 -8.63
C PRO A 198 -25.54 -11.63 -9.77
N GLY A 199 -25.37 -12.89 -9.41
CA GLY A 199 -25.06 -14.00 -10.32
C GLY A 199 -24.56 -15.17 -9.49
N ASP A 200 -24.98 -16.38 -9.85
CA ASP A 200 -24.61 -17.59 -9.11
C ASP A 200 -23.12 -17.59 -8.75
N PRO A 201 -22.75 -17.81 -7.48
CA PRO A 201 -21.35 -17.89 -7.11
C PRO A 201 -20.68 -18.92 -8.02
N ALA A 202 -19.59 -18.53 -8.67
CA ALA A 202 -18.82 -19.43 -9.52
C ALA A 202 -18.58 -20.74 -8.76
N PRO A 203 -18.84 -21.92 -9.37
CA PRO A 203 -18.70 -23.19 -8.67
C PRO A 203 -17.28 -23.31 -8.14
N MET A 204 -17.19 -23.28 -6.81
CA MET A 204 -15.96 -23.31 -6.04
C MET A 204 -15.15 -24.54 -6.47
N GLN A 205 -13.95 -24.34 -7.03
CA GLN A 205 -13.17 -25.48 -7.48
C GLN A 205 -12.62 -26.21 -6.25
N PRO A 206 -12.55 -27.55 -6.24
CA PRO A 206 -12.06 -28.32 -5.09
C PRO A 206 -10.59 -28.02 -4.69
N GLY A 207 -9.87 -27.24 -5.50
CA GLY A 207 -8.53 -26.71 -5.22
C GLY A 207 -8.51 -25.33 -4.55
N ASP A 208 -9.66 -24.64 -4.47
CA ASP A 208 -9.84 -23.39 -3.73
C ASP A 208 -9.93 -23.72 -2.24
N ARG A 209 -8.80 -24.13 -1.65
CA ARG A 209 -8.62 -24.01 -0.20
C ARG A 209 -8.91 -22.55 0.11
N GLN A 210 -10.04 -22.28 0.79
CA GLN A 210 -10.33 -20.97 1.34
C GLN A 210 -9.14 -20.61 2.23
N ASN A 211 -8.22 -19.84 1.69
CA ASN A 211 -7.02 -19.45 2.39
C ASN A 211 -7.47 -18.37 3.35
N PHE A 212 -7.96 -18.76 4.53
CA PHE A 212 -8.40 -17.84 5.57
C PHE A 212 -7.24 -17.10 6.23
N GLU A 213 -6.01 -17.55 6.02
CA GLU A 213 -4.82 -16.95 6.63
C GLU A 213 -4.31 -15.76 5.81
N GLY A 214 -4.58 -15.69 4.51
CA GLY A 214 -4.02 -14.66 3.63
C GLY A 214 -2.72 -15.08 2.95
N GLU A 215 -2.05 -14.14 2.29
CA GLU A 215 -0.84 -14.39 1.50
C GLU A 215 0.27 -13.41 1.94
N TRP A 216 1.47 -13.93 2.18
CA TRP A 216 2.65 -13.11 2.45
C TRP A 216 3.46 -12.90 1.18
N PHE A 217 3.86 -11.66 0.92
CA PHE A 217 4.73 -11.28 -0.19
C PHE A 217 6.07 -10.77 0.33
N LYS A 218 7.16 -11.18 -0.32
CA LYS A 218 8.48 -10.61 -0.06
C LYS A 218 8.59 -9.18 -0.60
N ALA A 219 9.02 -8.27 0.24
CA ALA A 219 9.27 -6.89 -0.15
C ALA A 219 10.46 -6.80 -1.12
N GLY A 220 10.35 -5.97 -2.16
CA GLY A 220 11.39 -5.74 -3.16
C GLY A 220 11.51 -6.83 -4.24
N GLU A 221 11.17 -8.08 -3.94
CA GLU A 221 11.15 -9.19 -4.90
C GLU A 221 9.78 -9.34 -5.57
N GLU A 222 8.72 -9.49 -4.77
CA GLU A 222 7.36 -9.75 -5.27
C GLU A 222 6.51 -8.50 -5.28
N VAL A 223 6.65 -7.66 -4.25
CA VAL A 223 5.87 -6.44 -4.07
C VAL A 223 6.76 -5.30 -3.60
N MET A 224 6.56 -4.12 -4.18
CA MET A 224 7.17 -2.88 -3.72
C MET A 224 6.09 -1.94 -3.19
N GLN A 225 6.36 -1.33 -2.03
CA GLN A 225 5.51 -0.30 -1.45
C GLN A 225 6.06 1.08 -1.80
N PHE A 226 5.18 1.97 -2.25
CA PHE A 226 5.44 3.38 -2.42
C PHE A 226 4.58 4.15 -1.43
N THR A 227 5.15 5.15 -0.75
CA THR A 227 4.46 5.91 0.29
C THR A 227 4.78 7.39 0.21
N ILE A 228 3.80 8.25 0.44
CA ILE A 228 3.95 9.70 0.59
C ILE A 228 3.37 10.17 1.95
N ASN A 229 3.70 11.40 2.35
CA ASN A 229 3.19 12.07 3.55
C ASN A 229 3.29 11.27 4.87
N LYS A 230 4.36 10.49 5.01
CA LYS A 230 4.67 9.75 6.24
C LYS A 230 5.91 10.28 6.93
N VAL A 231 5.97 10.08 8.25
CA VAL A 231 7.18 10.31 9.05
C VAL A 231 8.06 9.05 9.05
N SER A 232 9.34 9.17 9.40
CA SER A 232 10.30 8.04 9.36
C SER A 232 9.80 6.79 10.10
N ASN A 233 9.17 6.96 11.26
CA ASN A 233 8.69 5.85 12.07
C ASN A 233 7.27 5.35 11.71
N ALA A 234 6.69 5.81 10.60
CA ALA A 234 5.43 5.31 10.08
C ALA A 234 5.69 4.32 8.95
N LYS A 235 4.99 3.18 8.98
CA LYS A 235 5.06 2.16 7.93
C LYS A 235 4.11 2.45 6.77
N ARG A 236 3.03 3.19 7.04
CA ARG A 236 1.97 3.50 6.09
C ARG A 236 2.10 4.93 5.57
N GLY A 237 1.70 5.13 4.31
CA GLY A 237 1.58 6.46 3.72
C GLY A 237 0.29 7.16 4.13
N ARG A 238 0.15 8.43 3.78
CA ARG A 238 -1.07 9.20 4.05
C ARG A 238 -1.52 9.97 2.81
N SER A 239 -2.81 9.87 2.50
CA SER A 239 -3.43 10.57 1.38
C SER A 239 -3.21 12.08 1.49
N ASP A 240 -3.02 12.74 0.34
CA ASP A 240 -3.02 14.21 0.25
C ASP A 240 -4.34 14.81 0.73
N LEU A 241 -5.46 14.07 0.60
CA LEU A 241 -6.78 14.50 1.06
C LEU A 241 -7.00 14.30 2.56
N SER A 242 -6.26 13.39 3.21
CA SER A 242 -6.56 12.95 4.58
C SER A 242 -6.64 14.09 5.60
N THR A 243 -5.82 15.13 5.46
CA THR A 243 -5.78 16.29 6.37
C THR A 243 -6.80 17.36 6.00
N VAL A 244 -7.21 17.42 4.73
CA VAL A 244 -8.12 18.44 4.18
C VAL A 244 -9.58 17.95 4.25
N LEU A 245 -9.79 16.65 4.35
CA LEU A 245 -11.10 16.00 4.32
C LEU A 245 -12.12 16.59 5.32
N PRO A 246 -11.78 16.83 6.61
CA PRO A 246 -12.74 17.46 7.55
C PRO A 246 -13.12 18.89 7.14
N TRP A 247 -12.18 19.63 6.52
CA TRP A 247 -12.43 20.99 6.03
C TRP A 247 -13.32 21.00 4.80
N LEU A 248 -13.14 20.05 3.89
CA LEU A 248 -14.00 19.89 2.71
C LEU A 248 -15.44 19.58 3.09
N ARG A 249 -15.65 18.78 4.15
CA ARG A 249 -16.98 18.50 4.69
C ARG A 249 -17.62 19.74 5.31
N ARG A 250 -16.92 20.42 6.21
CA ARG A 250 -17.41 21.69 6.80
C ARG A 250 -17.74 22.74 5.75
N TYR A 251 -16.93 22.82 4.69
CA TYR A 251 -17.18 23.74 3.59
C TYR A 251 -18.46 23.38 2.84
N LYS A 252 -18.68 22.09 2.57
CA LYS A 252 -19.93 21.60 1.97
C LYS A 252 -21.13 21.91 2.88
N ASP A 253 -21.03 21.61 4.18
CA ASP A 253 -22.12 21.82 5.13
C ASP A 253 -22.48 23.31 5.24
N TRP A 254 -21.48 24.19 5.28
CA TRP A 254 -21.67 25.64 5.24
C TRP A 254 -22.35 26.15 3.96
N LEU A 255 -22.11 25.52 2.82
CA LEU A 255 -22.79 25.88 1.56
C LEU A 255 -24.26 25.43 1.53
N THR A 256 -24.64 24.47 2.36
CA THR A 256 -26.00 23.91 2.42
C THR A 256 -26.88 24.49 3.53
N ASP A 257 -26.28 25.21 4.48
CA ASP A 257 -26.94 25.95 5.55
C ASP A 257 -27.39 27.35 5.06
#